data_AF-A0A140KZ88-F1
#
_entry.id   AF-A0A140KZ88-F1
#
_cell.length_a   1.000
_cell.length_b   1.000
_cell.length_c   1.000
_cell.angle_alpha   90.00
_cell.angle_beta   90.00
_cell.angle_gamma   90.00
#
_symmetry.space_group_name_H-M   'P 1'
#
loop_
_entity.id
_entity.type
_entity.pdbx_description
1 polymer ?
#
loop_
_entity_poly.entity_id
_entity_poly.type
_entity_poly.pdbx_seq_one_letter_code
_entity_poly.pdbx_strand_id
1 'polypeptide(L)'
;MLPQMTLYNLGAAPIIAKLCRIAGVQEAVKQHVQHSPAKSKISPGLLIESMIINILSDRQPLYRLKSFWENQDLNLPFHIDGLDAGQFNDDAYGCSLGKLADAEPFKLVSSVCLNMAKAHDAPIKQLHFDTTSKSVQGVYESTTEDPLITLGHSKDHRPI
;
A
#
# COMPACT_ATOMS: atom_id res chain seq x y z
N MET A 1 -20.78 -35.88 -15.05
CA MET A 1 -19.51 -35.12 -15.20
C MET A 1 -19.10 -34.72 -13.79
N LEU A 2 -17.98 -35.23 -13.27
CA LEU A 2 -17.49 -34.79 -11.96
C LEU A 2 -17.13 -33.30 -12.06
N PRO A 3 -17.49 -32.45 -11.07
CA PRO A 3 -17.07 -31.06 -11.09
C PRO A 3 -15.55 -31.00 -11.13
N GLN A 4 -15.00 -30.12 -11.97
CA GLN A 4 -13.57 -29.83 -12.00
C GLN A 4 -13.17 -29.31 -10.61
N MET A 5 -12.30 -30.05 -9.93
CA MET A 5 -11.85 -29.73 -8.58
C MET A 5 -10.52 -29.00 -8.70
N THR A 6 -10.52 -27.70 -8.41
CA THR A 6 -9.30 -26.87 -8.40
C THR A 6 -8.74 -26.83 -6.99
N LEU A 7 -7.49 -27.24 -6.83
CA LEU A 7 -6.77 -27.19 -5.56
C LEU A 7 -5.96 -25.89 -5.49
N TYR A 8 -6.22 -25.08 -4.48
CA TYR A 8 -5.45 -23.85 -4.20
C TYR A 8 -4.65 -24.01 -2.91
N ASN A 9 -3.39 -23.57 -2.93
CA ASN A 9 -2.63 -23.37 -1.69
C ASN A 9 -3.01 -22.01 -1.11
N LEU A 10 -3.67 -22.02 0.04
CA LEU A 10 -4.17 -20.79 0.68
C LEU A 10 -3.05 -19.94 1.29
N GLY A 11 -1.91 -20.55 1.64
CA GLY A 11 -0.78 -19.86 2.26
C GLY A 11 -1.19 -18.93 3.41
N ALA A 12 -0.53 -17.78 3.49
CA ALA A 12 -0.85 -16.74 4.48
C ALA A 12 -1.89 -15.71 3.99
N ALA A 13 -2.36 -15.80 2.74
CA ALA A 13 -3.15 -14.74 2.10
C ALA A 13 -4.46 -14.42 2.85
N PRO A 14 -5.29 -15.40 3.28
CA PRO A 14 -6.52 -15.11 4.03
C PRO A 14 -6.27 -14.43 5.38
N ILE A 15 -5.16 -14.80 6.05
CA ILE A 15 -4.77 -14.22 7.34
C ILE A 15 -4.33 -12.77 7.13
N ILE A 16 -3.47 -12.52 6.14
CA ILE A 16 -3.02 -11.17 5.81
C ILE A 16 -4.22 -10.29 5.40
N ALA A 17 -5.12 -10.79 4.56
CA ALA A 17 -6.35 -10.07 4.20
C ALA A 17 -7.23 -9.76 5.43
N LYS A 18 -7.33 -10.69 6.39
CA LYS A 18 -8.03 -10.43 7.66
C LYS A 18 -7.35 -9.31 8.45
N LEU A 19 -6.02 -9.28 8.53
CA LEU A 19 -5.27 -8.21 9.20
C LEU A 19 -5.44 -6.86 8.47
N CYS A 20 -5.40 -6.84 7.14
CA CYS A 20 -5.68 -5.64 6.35
C CYS A 20 -7.08 -5.08 6.61
N ARG A 21 -8.08 -5.95 6.71
CA ARG A 21 -9.45 -5.55 7.10
C ARG A 21 -9.54 -5.00 8.51
N ILE A 22 -8.88 -5.64 9.49
CA ILE A 22 -8.82 -5.13 10.88
C ILE A 22 -8.18 -3.73 10.91
N ALA A 23 -7.14 -3.51 10.11
CA ALA A 23 -6.45 -2.24 10.03
C ALA A 23 -7.18 -1.18 9.16
N GLY A 24 -8.27 -1.56 8.48
CA GLY A 24 -9.04 -0.67 7.61
C GLY A 24 -8.26 -0.17 6.39
N VAL A 25 -7.44 -1.02 5.78
CA VAL A 25 -6.55 -0.65 4.67
C VAL A 25 -7.34 -0.11 3.48
N GLN A 26 -8.39 -0.80 3.03
CA GLN A 26 -9.14 -0.36 1.84
C GLN A 26 -9.85 0.97 2.10
N GLU A 27 -10.40 1.16 3.30
CA GLU A 27 -11.07 2.39 3.71
C GLU A 27 -10.08 3.55 3.75
N ALA A 28 -8.90 3.35 4.35
CA ALA A 28 -7.84 4.35 4.39
C ALA A 28 -7.41 4.76 2.97
N VAL A 29 -7.19 3.78 2.09
CA VAL A 29 -6.84 4.05 0.68
C VAL A 29 -7.97 4.79 -0.03
N LYS A 30 -9.23 4.37 0.14
CA LYS A 30 -10.40 4.99 -0.49
C LYS A 30 -10.55 6.47 -0.12
N GLN A 31 -10.20 6.85 1.10
CA GLN A 31 -10.24 8.24 1.55
C GLN A 31 -9.19 9.14 0.87
N HIS A 32 -8.07 8.56 0.43
CA HIS A 32 -6.92 9.31 -0.08
C HIS A 32 -6.75 9.18 -1.59
N VAL A 33 -7.28 8.11 -2.20
CA VAL A 33 -7.08 7.77 -3.60
C VAL A 33 -8.42 7.66 -4.32
N GLN A 34 -8.67 8.58 -5.24
CA GLN A 34 -9.87 8.54 -6.07
C GLN A 34 -9.80 7.37 -7.06
N HIS A 35 -10.84 6.55 -7.07
CA HIS A 35 -11.00 5.50 -8.07
C HIS A 35 -11.36 6.13 -9.42
N SER A 36 -10.73 5.65 -10.51
CA SER A 36 -11.10 6.02 -11.87
C SER A 36 -11.60 4.78 -12.61
N PRO A 37 -12.92 4.55 -12.67
CA PRO A 37 -13.50 3.38 -13.34
C PRO A 37 -13.07 3.24 -14.80
N ALA A 38 -12.79 4.37 -15.47
CA ALA A 38 -12.28 4.38 -16.84
C ALA A 38 -10.88 3.76 -17.00
N LYS A 39 -10.07 3.72 -15.93
CA LYS A 39 -8.69 3.20 -15.95
C LYS A 39 -8.53 1.86 -15.25
N SER A 40 -9.42 1.52 -14.32
CA SER A 40 -9.39 0.24 -13.60
C SER A 40 -10.80 -0.19 -13.24
N LYS A 41 -11.08 -1.48 -13.38
CA LYS A 41 -12.33 -2.11 -12.92
C LYS A 41 -12.34 -2.36 -11.41
N ILE A 42 -11.18 -2.31 -10.77
CA ILE A 42 -10.97 -2.66 -9.37
C ILE A 42 -10.62 -1.41 -8.57
N SER A 43 -11.15 -1.34 -7.35
CA SER A 43 -10.89 -0.21 -6.46
C SER A 43 -9.39 -0.12 -6.10
N PRO A 44 -8.84 1.09 -5.89
CA PRO A 44 -7.45 1.24 -5.48
C PRO A 44 -7.19 0.55 -4.14
N GLY A 45 -8.18 0.55 -3.22
CA GLY A 45 -8.07 -0.15 -1.94
C GLY A 45 -7.84 -1.65 -2.11
N LEU A 46 -8.59 -2.31 -3.01
CA LEU A 46 -8.42 -3.73 -3.28
C LEU A 46 -7.07 -4.04 -3.93
N LEU A 47 -6.59 -3.18 -4.83
CA LEU A 47 -5.24 -3.31 -5.44
C LEU A 47 -4.12 -3.11 -4.42
N ILE A 48 -4.23 -2.14 -3.50
CA ILE A 48 -3.21 -1.95 -2.47
C ILE A 48 -3.22 -3.10 -1.46
N GLU A 49 -4.41 -3.58 -1.06
CA GLU A 49 -4.52 -4.75 -0.19
C GLU A 49 -3.92 -6.00 -0.85
N SER A 50 -4.23 -6.25 -2.13
CA SER A 50 -3.69 -7.39 -2.86
C SER A 50 -2.16 -7.33 -2.98
N MET A 51 -1.61 -6.12 -3.14
CA MET A 51 -0.18 -5.90 -3.17
C MET A 51 0.47 -6.14 -1.79
N ILE A 52 -0.16 -5.74 -0.69
CA ILE A 52 0.30 -6.04 0.68
C ILE A 52 0.35 -7.55 0.90
N ILE A 53 -0.69 -8.28 0.48
CA ILE A 53 -0.73 -9.75 0.57
C ILE A 53 0.47 -10.35 -0.16
N ASN A 54 0.73 -9.94 -1.41
CA ASN A 54 1.90 -10.40 -2.14
C ASN A 54 3.22 -10.07 -1.41
N ILE A 55 3.42 -8.83 -0.95
CA ILE A 55 4.65 -8.40 -0.26
C ILE A 55 4.92 -9.22 1.01
N LEU A 56 3.87 -9.60 1.73
CA LEU A 56 3.99 -10.36 2.98
C LEU A 56 4.00 -11.88 2.79
N SER A 57 3.70 -12.39 1.59
CA SER A 57 3.70 -13.83 1.30
C SER A 57 4.86 -14.24 0.38
N ASP A 58 4.83 -13.82 -0.88
CA ASP A 58 5.70 -14.35 -1.94
C ASP A 58 6.69 -13.28 -2.50
N ARG A 59 6.41 -12.00 -2.25
CA ARG A 59 7.24 -10.85 -2.67
C ARG A 59 7.50 -10.81 -4.17
N GLN A 60 6.53 -11.22 -4.97
CA GLN A 60 6.67 -11.15 -6.42
C GLN A 60 6.77 -9.68 -6.87
N PRO A 61 7.60 -9.37 -7.87
CA PRO A 61 7.69 -8.02 -8.41
C PRO A 61 6.37 -7.60 -9.08
N LEU A 62 6.14 -6.29 -9.23
CA LEU A 62 4.87 -5.72 -9.68
C LEU A 62 4.33 -6.35 -10.98
N TYR A 63 5.19 -6.55 -11.97
CA TYR A 63 4.83 -7.14 -13.28
C TYR A 63 4.41 -8.62 -13.19
N ARG A 64 4.68 -9.31 -12.07
CA ARG A 64 4.28 -10.71 -11.82
C ARG A 64 3.05 -10.84 -10.92
N LEU A 65 2.47 -9.74 -10.43
CA LEU A 65 1.31 -9.79 -9.56
C LEU A 65 0.08 -10.43 -10.21
N LYS A 66 -0.10 -10.24 -11.52
CA LYS A 66 -1.15 -10.95 -12.27
C LYS A 66 -0.97 -12.46 -12.14
N SER A 67 0.22 -12.96 -12.46
CA SER A 67 0.53 -14.39 -12.38
C SER A 67 0.54 -14.94 -10.96
N PHE A 68 0.87 -14.12 -9.96
CA PHE A 68 0.68 -14.48 -8.56
C PHE A 68 -0.79 -14.81 -8.27
N TRP A 69 -1.71 -13.97 -8.73
CA TRP A 69 -3.15 -14.18 -8.54
C TRP A 69 -3.77 -15.24 -9.46
N GLU A 70 -3.18 -15.53 -10.61
CA GLU A 70 -3.60 -16.67 -11.46
C GLU A 70 -3.41 -18.03 -10.75
N ASN A 71 -2.47 -18.11 -9.81
CA ASN A 71 -2.14 -19.34 -9.08
C ASN A 71 -2.80 -19.43 -7.69
N GLN A 72 -3.63 -18.46 -7.31
CA GLN A 72 -4.30 -18.40 -6.01
C GLN A 72 -5.80 -18.17 -6.16
N ASP A 73 -6.56 -18.50 -5.12
CA ASP A 73 -7.97 -18.11 -5.04
C ASP A 73 -8.05 -16.62 -4.69
N LEU A 74 -8.48 -15.80 -5.66
CA LEU A 74 -8.74 -14.37 -5.47
C LEU A 74 -10.00 -14.10 -4.65
N ASN A 75 -11.02 -14.95 -4.78
CA ASN A 75 -12.32 -14.68 -4.18
C ASN A 75 -12.26 -14.91 -2.66
N LEU A 76 -11.49 -15.90 -2.21
CA LEU A 76 -11.41 -16.28 -0.81
C LEU A 76 -10.84 -15.16 0.11
N PRO A 77 -9.66 -14.55 -0.13
CA PRO A 77 -9.13 -13.51 0.75
C PRO A 77 -10.03 -12.28 0.81
N PHE A 78 -10.62 -11.90 -0.34
CA PHE A 78 -11.38 -10.66 -0.47
C PHE A 78 -12.88 -10.80 -0.21
N HIS A 79 -13.41 -12.03 -0.17
CA HIS A 79 -14.85 -12.34 -0.10
C HIS A 79 -15.66 -11.63 -1.21
N ILE A 80 -15.12 -11.60 -2.42
CA ILE A 80 -15.77 -11.02 -3.60
C ILE A 80 -15.79 -12.09 -4.68
N ASP A 81 -16.98 -12.44 -5.15
CA ASP A 81 -17.13 -13.40 -6.24
C ASP A 81 -16.87 -12.73 -7.60
N GLY A 82 -16.32 -13.51 -8.53
CA GLY A 82 -16.11 -13.08 -9.91
C GLY A 82 -14.90 -12.16 -10.11
N LEU A 83 -13.96 -12.13 -9.16
CA LEU A 83 -12.67 -11.49 -9.39
C LEU A 83 -11.87 -12.29 -10.42
N ASP A 84 -11.30 -11.57 -11.37
CA ASP A 84 -10.45 -12.11 -12.42
C ASP A 84 -9.02 -11.58 -12.25
N ALA A 85 -8.02 -12.46 -12.36
CA ALA A 85 -6.62 -12.08 -12.24
C ALA A 85 -6.19 -11.05 -13.30
N GLY A 86 -6.83 -11.05 -14.47
CA GLY A 86 -6.63 -10.02 -15.51
C GLY A 86 -6.98 -8.61 -15.06
N GLN A 87 -7.77 -8.43 -14.00
CA GLN A 87 -8.06 -7.14 -13.40
C GLN A 87 -6.93 -6.62 -12.49
N PHE A 88 -6.00 -7.49 -12.09
CA PHE A 88 -4.84 -7.20 -11.23
C PHE A 88 -3.56 -7.13 -12.07
N ASN A 89 -3.57 -6.28 -13.10
CA ASN A 89 -2.43 -6.07 -14.01
C ASN A 89 -1.58 -4.85 -13.61
N ASP A 90 -0.41 -4.74 -14.23
CA ASP A 90 0.57 -3.69 -14.02
C ASP A 90 0.02 -2.28 -14.28
N ASP A 91 -0.82 -2.08 -15.30
CA ASP A 91 -1.49 -0.80 -15.55
C ASP A 91 -2.39 -0.37 -14.39
N ALA A 92 -3.18 -1.31 -13.85
CA ALA A 92 -4.08 -1.06 -12.73
C ALA A 92 -3.29 -0.71 -11.45
N TYR A 93 -2.21 -1.45 -11.17
CA TYR A 93 -1.32 -1.14 -10.05
C TYR A 93 -0.59 0.18 -10.26
N GLY A 94 -0.01 0.44 -11.43
CA GLY A 94 0.71 1.67 -11.74
C GLY A 94 -0.17 2.91 -11.61
N CYS A 95 -1.42 2.84 -12.09
CA CYS A 95 -2.41 3.90 -11.92
C CYS A 95 -2.72 4.15 -10.43
N SER A 96 -2.90 3.08 -9.64
CA SER A 96 -3.21 3.18 -8.21
C SER A 96 -2.03 3.72 -7.41
N LEU A 97 -0.81 3.25 -7.72
CA LEU A 97 0.43 3.69 -7.07
C LEU A 97 0.79 5.14 -7.41
N GLY A 98 0.59 5.56 -8.66
CA GLY A 98 0.78 6.96 -9.06
C GLY A 98 -0.08 7.90 -8.22
N LYS A 99 -1.38 7.58 -8.09
CA LYS A 99 -2.28 8.38 -7.25
C LYS A 99 -1.98 8.28 -5.76
N LEU A 100 -1.50 7.13 -5.30
CA LEU A 100 -1.06 6.96 -3.91
C LEU A 100 0.15 7.85 -3.62
N ALA A 101 1.07 7.99 -4.58
CA ALA A 101 2.24 8.86 -4.47
C ALA A 101 1.85 10.35 -4.44
N ASP A 102 0.82 10.74 -5.18
CA ASP A 102 0.26 12.11 -5.19
C ASP A 102 -0.61 12.43 -3.96
N ALA A 103 -0.92 11.43 -3.13
CA ALA A 103 -1.78 11.59 -1.95
C ALA A 103 -0.98 12.05 -0.71
N GLU A 104 -1.48 11.74 0.49
CA GLU A 104 -0.79 11.97 1.77
C GLU A 104 -0.37 10.61 2.40
N PRO A 105 0.69 9.92 1.89
CA PRO A 105 1.09 8.58 2.36
C PRO A 105 1.27 8.49 3.88
N PHE A 106 1.80 9.55 4.50
CA PHE A 106 1.99 9.60 5.94
C PHE A 106 0.67 9.50 6.71
N LYS A 107 -0.38 10.22 6.29
CA LYS A 107 -1.69 10.16 6.93
C LYS A 107 -2.34 8.80 6.73
N LEU A 108 -2.22 8.24 5.53
CA LEU A 108 -2.73 6.91 5.21
C LEU A 108 -2.09 5.85 6.11
N VAL A 109 -0.75 5.77 6.16
CA VAL A 109 -0.04 4.79 7.01
C VAL A 109 -0.39 5.02 8.48
N SER A 110 -0.40 6.27 8.95
CA SER A 110 -0.78 6.60 10.33
C SER A 110 -2.19 6.12 10.66
N SER A 111 -3.16 6.29 9.75
CA SER A 111 -4.53 5.84 9.94
C SER A 111 -4.61 4.31 10.09
N VAL A 112 -3.88 3.57 9.26
CA VAL A 112 -3.82 2.10 9.30
C VAL A 112 -3.21 1.63 10.62
N CYS A 113 -2.10 2.24 11.05
CA CYS A 113 -1.46 1.92 12.33
C CYS A 113 -2.38 2.22 13.52
N LEU A 114 -3.06 3.37 13.53
CA LEU A 114 -3.98 3.75 14.60
C LEU A 114 -5.21 2.83 14.66
N ASN A 115 -5.75 2.43 13.50
CA ASN A 115 -6.86 1.47 13.44
C ASN A 115 -6.45 0.12 14.02
N MET A 116 -5.27 -0.39 13.66
CA MET A 116 -4.74 -1.62 14.21
C MET A 116 -4.53 -1.52 15.73
N ALA A 117 -3.90 -0.44 16.21
CA ALA A 117 -3.68 -0.24 17.64
C ALA A 117 -5.01 -0.21 18.42
N LYS A 118 -6.02 0.52 17.91
CA LYS A 118 -7.36 0.56 18.50
C LYS A 118 -8.04 -0.80 18.51
N ALA A 119 -7.96 -1.57 17.41
CA ALA A 119 -8.60 -2.87 17.30
C ALA A 119 -8.03 -3.91 18.30
N HIS A 120 -6.80 -3.69 18.78
CA HIS A 120 -6.12 -4.56 19.74
C HIS A 120 -6.04 -3.96 21.15
N ASP A 121 -6.70 -2.84 21.42
CA ASP A 121 -6.60 -2.09 22.68
C ASP A 121 -5.14 -1.85 23.11
N ALA A 122 -4.27 -1.62 22.13
CA ALA A 122 -2.84 -1.48 22.36
C ALA A 122 -2.55 -0.05 22.86
N PRO A 123 -2.05 0.13 24.11
CA PRO A 123 -1.80 1.45 24.65
C PRO A 123 -0.60 2.10 23.95
N ILE A 124 -0.84 3.25 23.30
CA ILE A 124 0.23 4.07 22.73
C ILE A 124 0.84 4.90 23.87
N LYS A 125 1.94 4.40 24.45
CA LYS A 125 2.64 5.08 25.56
C LYS A 125 3.62 6.17 25.08
N GLN A 126 4.22 5.96 23.91
CA GLN A 126 5.20 6.85 23.30
C GLN A 126 4.98 6.87 21.80
N LEU A 127 5.14 8.04 21.19
CA LEU A 127 5.03 8.23 19.75
C LEU A 127 6.36 8.82 19.26
N HIS A 128 7.15 8.00 18.59
CA HIS A 128 8.40 8.43 17.99
C HIS A 128 8.18 8.73 16.52
N PHE A 129 8.32 9.99 16.14
CA PHE A 129 8.34 10.39 14.74
C PHE A 129 9.78 10.37 14.25
N ASP A 130 10.15 9.26 13.60
CA ASP A 130 11.39 9.24 12.85
C ASP A 130 11.23 10.16 11.64
N THR A 131 12.00 11.23 11.63
CA THR A 131 11.82 12.34 10.70
C THR A 131 13.14 12.45 9.96
N THR A 132 13.09 12.18 8.66
CA THR A 132 14.28 12.16 7.81
C THR A 132 14.70 13.58 7.47
N SER A 133 15.98 13.90 7.69
CA SER A 133 16.56 15.17 7.22
C SER A 133 17.02 15.02 5.78
N LYS A 134 16.80 16.05 4.96
CA LYS A 134 17.39 16.13 3.62
C LYS A 134 18.52 17.16 3.67
N SER A 135 19.72 16.75 3.29
CA SER A 135 20.88 17.62 3.10
C SER A 135 21.25 17.66 1.62
N VAL A 136 21.63 18.82 1.11
CA VAL A 136 22.10 19.00 -0.27
C VAL A 136 23.58 19.41 -0.26
N GLN A 137 24.36 18.89 -1.21
CA GLN A 137 25.80 19.14 -1.34
C GLN A 137 26.15 19.30 -2.82
N GLY A 138 26.99 20.28 -3.17
CA GLY A 138 27.44 20.51 -4.55
C GLY A 138 27.77 21.97 -4.85
N VAL A 139 28.34 22.21 -6.04
CA VAL A 139 28.53 23.57 -6.58
C VAL A 139 27.26 23.92 -7.37
N TYR A 140 26.58 24.99 -6.95
CA TYR A 140 25.39 25.49 -7.65
C TYR A 140 25.81 26.49 -8.73
N GLU A 141 25.25 26.36 -9.94
CA GLU A 141 25.60 27.21 -11.09
C GLU A 141 25.06 28.65 -10.96
N SER A 142 24.08 28.90 -10.09
CA SER A 142 23.52 30.22 -9.80
C SER A 142 23.58 30.56 -8.31
N THR A 143 24.04 31.77 -7.99
CA THR A 143 24.02 32.39 -6.64
C THR A 143 22.87 33.38 -6.46
N THR A 144 22.00 33.53 -7.46
CA THR A 144 20.87 34.48 -7.43
C THR A 144 19.65 33.95 -6.68
N GLU A 145 19.56 32.64 -6.48
CA GLU A 145 18.63 32.03 -5.55
C GLU A 145 19.44 31.05 -4.69
N ASP A 146 19.56 31.33 -3.39
CA ASP A 146 20.00 30.29 -2.45
C ASP A 146 19.13 29.04 -2.70
N PRO A 147 19.69 27.81 -2.73
CA PRO A 147 18.88 26.61 -2.76
C PRO A 147 18.04 26.57 -1.49
N LEU A 148 16.83 27.12 -1.58
CA LEU A 148 15.86 27.17 -0.51
C LEU A 148 15.45 25.73 -0.24
N ILE A 149 16.01 25.16 0.83
CA ILE A 149 15.33 24.11 1.59
C ILE A 149 14.06 24.79 2.12
N THR A 150 13.03 24.84 1.29
CA THR A 150 11.84 25.68 1.50
C THR A 150 11.02 25.17 2.69
N LEU A 151 11.21 23.90 3.07
CA LEU A 151 10.56 23.22 4.18
C LEU A 151 11.53 22.22 4.86
N GLY A 152 11.83 22.45 6.14
CA GLY A 152 12.53 21.51 7.02
C GLY A 152 13.91 21.98 7.48
N HIS A 153 14.15 21.97 8.80
CA HIS A 153 15.49 22.15 9.36
C HIS A 153 16.23 20.81 9.35
N SER A 154 17.53 20.82 9.04
CA SER A 154 18.38 19.65 9.30
C SER A 154 18.32 19.28 10.78
N LYS A 155 18.17 17.98 11.07
CA LYS A 155 18.31 17.42 12.42
C LYS A 155 19.76 17.10 12.77
N ASP A 156 20.72 17.41 11.90
CA ASP A 156 22.14 17.30 12.24
C ASP A 156 22.38 18.03 13.57
N HIS A 157 23.02 17.32 14.50
CA HIS A 157 23.31 17.78 15.87
C HIS A 157 22.11 17.97 16.81
N ARG A 158 20.91 17.45 16.51
CA ARG A 158 19.85 17.34 17.52
C ARG A 158 19.95 15.98 18.24
N PRO A 159 20.33 15.93 19.53
CA PRO A 159 20.27 14.69 20.29
C PRO A 159 18.81 14.26 20.46
N ILE A 160 18.57 12.96 20.32
CA ILE A 160 17.31 12.28 20.67
C ILE A 160 17.23 12.05 22.17
#